data_AF-A0A963F405-F1
#
_entry.id   AF-A0A963F405-F1
#
_cell.length_a   1.000
_cell.length_b   1.000
_cell.length_c   1.000
_cell.angle_alpha   90.00
_cell.angle_beta   90.00
_cell.angle_gamma   90.00
#
_symmetry.space_group_name_H-M   'P 1'
#
loop_
_entity.id
_entity.type
_entity.pdbx_description
1 polymer ?
#
loop_
_entity_poly.entity_id
_entity_poly.type
_entity_poly.pdbx_seq_one_letter_code
_entity_poly.pdbx_strand_id
1 'polypeptide(L)'
;MSRTEIPSYSEKSGPLPLERRRAMTLWFLVTVLVCAVCMALQPSSTFAASGQWAGLHYVAQASDGKPRPRDSSRGKAKGKEKSIVERVRRDFPTWRGQELNKVLREVSRRDPARGNKFLKEGLSAHEGGTHDGHTIRRHVAVSAKHLEARIEHEKQRSADRKQQTRKDHTDLKMEHISSFKSLKEANRLVEKTLTDPQNQGRLKNWAKDKSSSKQFLELTLKDAGSITGLAMDPKSKKLAEAQGVRVVLRRSNGKRGWSIVTAHPVVKAEAPGHEKVAVSGQSKHKENRLTKDDGATTKKEIQLAQKGVDRTFTTRKKGSDFKYAGKTITEVAEGLRTGRISPKEIPVEFVVIEGERYAVNNRSLLAFRRAGMQPTKVIDVTADPIKMKRVKERLREMDELRLPRDATRIRKGEPNASRID
;
A
#
# COMPACT_ATOMS: atom_id res chain seq x y z
N MET A 1 -56.34 2.33 27.83
CA MET A 1 -56.04 3.60 27.15
C MET A 1 -55.33 4.50 28.15
N SER A 2 -54.00 4.48 28.17
CA SER A 2 -53.15 5.30 29.04
C SER A 2 -52.41 6.32 28.17
N ARG A 3 -52.65 7.60 28.45
CA ARG A 3 -52.16 8.75 27.68
C ARG A 3 -50.80 9.16 28.26
N THR A 4 -49.73 8.94 27.52
CA THR A 4 -48.37 9.36 27.89
C THR A 4 -48.21 10.85 27.57
N GLU A 5 -48.00 11.67 28.59
CA GLU A 5 -47.69 13.10 28.44
C GLU A 5 -46.25 13.32 27.98
N ILE A 6 -46.07 14.19 27.00
CA ILE A 6 -44.77 14.61 26.46
C ILE A 6 -44.34 15.88 27.20
N PRO A 7 -43.13 15.95 27.78
CA PRO A 7 -42.67 17.15 28.46
C PRO A 7 -42.31 18.25 27.45
N SER A 8 -42.92 19.42 27.67
CA SER A 8 -42.63 20.68 27.00
C SER A 8 -41.22 21.18 27.35
N TYR A 9 -40.36 21.33 26.35
CA TYR A 9 -39.03 21.93 26.47
C TYR A 9 -39.14 23.44 26.20
N SER A 10 -39.00 24.25 27.24
CA SER A 10 -38.90 25.71 27.17
C SER A 10 -37.48 26.11 26.74
N GLU A 11 -37.30 26.53 25.48
CA GLU A 11 -36.06 27.15 24.99
C GLU A 11 -35.81 28.51 25.65
N LYS A 12 -34.87 28.57 26.60
CA LYS A 12 -34.22 29.82 27.02
C LYS A 12 -32.89 29.96 26.30
N SER A 13 -32.91 30.48 25.07
CA SER A 13 -31.71 30.90 24.34
C SER A 13 -31.31 32.31 24.76
N GLY A 14 -30.55 32.41 25.86
CA GLY A 14 -29.90 33.66 26.26
C GLY A 14 -28.85 34.10 25.22
N PRO A 15 -28.61 35.41 25.04
CA PRO A 15 -27.61 35.91 24.11
C PRO A 15 -26.22 35.36 24.46
N LEU A 16 -25.51 34.86 23.44
CA LEU A 16 -24.15 34.33 23.58
C LEU A 16 -23.23 35.35 24.28
N PRO A 17 -22.39 34.92 25.25
CA PRO A 17 -21.44 35.78 25.95
C PRO A 17 -20.61 36.60 24.96
N LEU A 18 -20.36 37.86 25.30
CA LEU A 18 -19.68 38.84 24.44
C LEU A 18 -18.33 38.34 23.90
N GLU A 19 -17.64 37.51 24.68
CA GLU A 19 -16.37 36.87 24.30
C GLU A 19 -16.51 35.89 23.13
N ARG A 20 -17.59 35.10 23.08
CA ARG A 20 -17.86 34.20 21.95
C ARG A 20 -18.19 34.97 20.68
N ARG A 21 -18.87 36.11 20.79
CA ARG A 21 -19.14 36.98 19.64
C ARG A 21 -17.83 37.54 19.07
N ARG A 22 -16.94 38.04 19.93
CA ARG A 22 -15.61 38.53 19.51
C ARG A 22 -14.75 37.43 18.86
N ALA A 23 -14.76 36.22 19.41
CA ALA A 23 -14.02 35.09 18.84
C ALA A 23 -14.56 34.69 17.45
N MET A 24 -15.89 34.66 17.26
CA MET A 24 -16.48 34.37 15.96
C MET A 24 -16.20 35.47 14.93
N THR A 25 -16.26 36.75 15.31
CA THR A 25 -15.94 37.86 14.42
C THR A 25 -14.47 37.82 13.99
N LEU A 26 -13.55 37.53 14.91
CA LEU A 26 -12.12 37.41 14.61
C LEU A 26 -11.86 36.24 13.65
N TRP A 27 -12.50 35.09 13.89
CA TRP A 27 -12.39 33.92 13.02
C TRP A 27 -12.92 34.19 11.61
N PHE A 28 -14.02 34.94 11.50
CA PHE A 28 -14.59 35.32 10.22
C PHE A 28 -13.67 36.26 9.43
N LEU A 29 -13.11 37.28 10.10
CA LEU A 29 -12.17 38.22 9.48
C LEU A 29 -10.89 37.53 8.99
N VAL A 30 -10.33 36.60 9.77
CA VAL A 30 -9.16 35.80 9.36
C VAL A 30 -9.48 34.95 8.13
N THR A 31 -10.67 34.36 8.07
CA THR A 31 -11.08 33.52 6.94
C THR A 31 -11.24 34.35 5.65
N VAL A 32 -11.87 35.54 5.74
CA VAL A 32 -12.01 36.46 4.60
C VAL A 32 -10.65 36.94 4.10
N LEU A 33 -9.72 37.26 5.01
CA LEU A 33 -8.37 37.69 4.66
C LEU A 33 -7.60 36.59 3.91
N VAL A 34 -7.70 35.34 4.37
CA VAL A 34 -7.05 34.18 3.71
C VAL A 34 -7.63 33.96 2.31
N CYS A 35 -8.95 34.07 2.15
CA CYS A 35 -9.58 33.95 0.83
C CYS A 35 -9.14 35.05 -0.14
N ALA A 36 -9.03 36.30 0.32
CA ALA A 36 -8.57 37.42 -0.51
C ALA A 36 -7.12 37.22 -0.99
N VAL A 37 -6.23 36.76 -0.11
CA VAL A 37 -4.83 36.45 -0.46
C VAL A 37 -4.76 35.29 -1.47
N CYS A 38 -5.59 34.26 -1.31
CA CYS A 38 -5.64 33.14 -2.27
C CYS A 38 -6.14 33.56 -3.66
N MET A 39 -7.08 34.50 -3.74
CA MET A 39 -7.56 35.01 -5.03
C MET A 39 -6.54 35.92 -5.72
N ALA A 40 -5.77 36.70 -4.96
CA ALA A 40 -4.70 37.54 -5.50
C ALA A 40 -3.51 36.73 -6.08
N LEU A 41 -3.39 35.45 -5.73
CA LEU A 41 -2.27 34.58 -6.13
C LEU A 41 -2.56 33.71 -7.37
N GLN A 42 -3.66 33.92 -8.10
CA GLN A 42 -3.91 33.18 -9.34
C GLN A 42 -3.19 33.83 -10.53
N PRO A 43 -2.30 33.10 -11.24
CA PRO A 43 -1.65 33.62 -12.44
C PRO A 43 -2.63 33.66 -13.62
N SER A 44 -2.82 34.84 -14.19
CA SER A 44 -3.50 35.04 -15.48
C SER A 44 -2.64 34.49 -16.61
N SER A 45 -2.93 33.27 -17.07
CA SER A 45 -2.33 32.70 -18.28
C SER A 45 -3.12 33.12 -19.52
N THR A 46 -2.69 34.19 -20.16
CA THR A 46 -2.97 34.46 -21.57
C THR A 46 -1.72 34.09 -22.37
N PHE A 47 -1.80 33.12 -23.28
CA PHE A 47 -0.81 33.00 -24.35
C PHE A 47 -1.49 32.66 -25.68
N ALA A 48 -1.07 33.45 -26.66
CA ALA A 48 -1.64 33.64 -27.97
C ALA A 48 -1.22 32.56 -28.97
N ALA A 49 -2.01 32.45 -30.03
CA ALA A 49 -1.79 31.62 -31.20
C ALA A 49 -1.11 32.42 -32.33
N SER A 50 -0.11 31.80 -32.96
CA SER A 50 0.43 32.06 -34.32
C SER A 50 1.50 30.99 -34.56
N GLY A 51 1.70 30.31 -35.68
CA GLY A 51 1.29 30.49 -37.07
C GLY A 51 2.49 30.14 -37.97
N GLN A 52 2.29 29.21 -38.91
CA GLN A 52 3.02 29.00 -40.20
C GLN A 52 4.38 28.25 -40.32
N TRP A 53 4.28 27.05 -40.91
CA TRP A 53 4.91 26.41 -42.08
C TRP A 53 6.18 26.96 -42.77
N ALA A 54 7.18 26.08 -42.93
CA ALA A 54 7.97 25.68 -44.12
C ALA A 54 9.00 24.62 -43.63
N GLY A 55 9.48 23.58 -44.31
CA GLY A 55 9.58 23.24 -45.73
C GLY A 55 11.01 22.72 -46.00
N LEU A 56 11.13 21.43 -46.33
CA LEU A 56 12.19 20.79 -47.15
C LEU A 56 13.56 20.30 -46.60
N HIS A 57 13.90 19.15 -47.20
CA HIS A 57 15.19 18.48 -47.49
C HIS A 57 15.84 17.47 -46.53
N TYR A 58 15.82 16.23 -47.05
CA TYR A 58 16.61 15.05 -46.73
C TYR A 58 18.01 15.17 -47.35
N VAL A 59 19.08 14.92 -46.59
CA VAL A 59 20.33 14.31 -47.09
C VAL A 59 20.96 13.51 -45.95
N ALA A 60 21.30 12.25 -46.24
CA ALA A 60 22.02 11.35 -45.36
C ALA A 60 23.52 11.67 -45.35
N GLN A 61 24.17 11.55 -44.19
CA GLN A 61 25.60 11.25 -44.14
C GLN A 61 25.96 10.52 -42.85
N ALA A 62 26.56 9.34 -43.01
CA ALA A 62 27.21 8.58 -41.97
C ALA A 62 28.60 9.19 -41.72
N SER A 63 28.99 9.31 -40.45
CA SER A 63 30.39 9.39 -40.06
C SER A 63 30.58 9.04 -38.59
N ASP A 64 31.60 8.22 -38.34
CA ASP A 64 32.10 7.73 -37.07
C ASP A 64 32.44 8.82 -36.04
N GLY A 65 32.16 8.56 -34.76
CA GLY A 65 32.50 9.49 -33.68
C GLY A 65 32.40 8.87 -32.27
N LYS A 66 33.57 8.47 -31.75
CA LYS A 66 34.10 8.35 -30.37
C LYS A 66 33.14 8.42 -29.14
N PRO A 67 33.46 7.69 -28.05
CA PRO A 67 32.60 7.56 -26.86
C PRO A 67 32.40 8.87 -26.10
N ARG A 68 31.14 9.15 -25.73
CA ARG A 68 30.74 10.30 -24.90
C ARG A 68 31.22 10.15 -23.45
N PRO A 69 31.63 11.24 -22.78
CA PRO A 69 32.00 11.23 -21.36
C PRO A 69 30.78 11.06 -20.45
N ARG A 70 31.06 10.46 -19.29
CA ARG A 70 30.13 10.03 -18.25
C ARG A 70 29.52 11.24 -17.53
N ASP A 71 28.22 11.46 -17.72
CA ASP A 71 27.46 12.53 -17.10
C ASP A 71 27.30 12.29 -15.58
N SER A 72 27.86 13.20 -14.77
CA SER A 72 27.81 13.14 -13.30
C SER A 72 26.55 13.85 -12.79
N SER A 73 25.44 13.12 -12.68
CA SER A 73 24.19 13.63 -12.10
C SER A 73 24.23 13.67 -10.56
N ARG A 74 25.17 14.42 -9.97
CA ARG A 74 25.30 14.61 -8.52
C ARG A 74 24.98 16.06 -8.15
N GLY A 75 23.71 16.47 -8.29
CA GLY A 75 23.31 17.86 -7.96
C GLY A 75 21.82 18.12 -7.67
N LYS A 76 20.90 17.20 -7.98
CA LYS A 76 19.45 17.55 -8.02
C LYS A 76 18.73 17.63 -6.66
N ALA A 77 19.34 17.20 -5.54
CA ALA A 77 18.67 17.22 -4.24
C ALA A 77 18.77 18.56 -3.48
N LYS A 78 19.86 19.33 -3.65
CA LYS A 78 20.05 20.64 -2.97
C LYS A 78 19.24 21.79 -3.59
N GLY A 79 18.65 21.59 -4.77
CA GLY A 79 17.90 22.64 -5.48
C GLY A 79 16.49 22.91 -4.94
N LYS A 80 15.82 21.92 -4.35
CA LYS A 80 14.42 22.08 -3.89
C LYS A 80 14.30 22.84 -2.57
N GLU A 81 15.25 22.69 -1.67
CA GLU A 81 15.23 23.39 -0.38
C GLU A 81 15.61 24.87 -0.54
N LYS A 82 16.59 25.16 -1.42
CA LYS A 82 16.89 26.55 -1.82
C LYS A 82 15.70 27.23 -2.49
N SER A 83 14.90 26.52 -3.30
CA SER A 83 13.77 27.16 -4.02
C SER A 83 12.58 27.52 -3.12
N ILE A 84 12.40 26.85 -1.98
CA ILE A 84 11.36 27.22 -1.00
C ILE A 84 11.82 28.42 -0.17
N VAL A 85 13.08 28.42 0.29
CA VAL A 85 13.64 29.54 1.06
C VAL A 85 13.73 30.82 0.22
N GLU A 86 14.16 30.71 -1.04
CA GLU A 86 14.19 31.81 -2.01
C GLU A 86 12.79 32.36 -2.31
N ARG A 87 11.78 31.49 -2.40
CA ARG A 87 10.39 31.91 -2.64
C ARG A 87 9.80 32.65 -1.45
N VAL A 88 10.01 32.14 -0.23
CA VAL A 88 9.56 32.83 0.99
C VAL A 88 10.27 34.18 1.18
N ARG A 89 11.56 34.28 0.83
CA ARG A 89 12.28 35.57 0.85
C ARG A 89 11.75 36.57 -0.17
N ARG A 90 11.40 36.09 -1.37
CA ARG A 90 10.84 36.93 -2.43
C ARG A 90 9.45 37.46 -2.08
N ASP A 91 8.61 36.60 -1.51
CA ASP A 91 7.21 36.93 -1.26
C ASP A 91 7.02 37.76 0.02
N PHE A 92 8.02 37.77 0.94
CA PHE A 92 7.97 38.52 2.21
C PHE A 92 9.30 39.24 2.52
N PRO A 93 9.64 40.30 1.75
CA PRO A 93 10.96 40.95 1.82
C PRO A 93 11.24 41.71 3.13
N THR A 94 10.19 42.04 3.91
CA THR A 94 10.32 42.77 5.19
C THR A 94 10.58 41.86 6.39
N TRP A 95 10.47 40.54 6.24
CA TRP A 95 10.68 39.59 7.33
C TRP A 95 12.17 39.39 7.61
N ARG A 96 12.69 40.07 8.65
CA ARG A 96 14.09 39.91 9.08
C ARG A 96 14.26 38.73 10.03
N GLY A 97 15.28 37.91 9.72
CA GLY A 97 16.00 37.02 10.62
C GLY A 97 15.15 36.11 11.52
N GLN A 98 14.72 36.63 12.67
CA GLN A 98 14.08 35.83 13.71
C GLN A 98 12.67 35.36 13.34
N GLU A 99 11.87 36.19 12.66
CA GLU A 99 10.49 35.82 12.27
C GLU A 99 10.47 34.75 11.16
N LEU A 100 11.33 34.91 10.16
CA LEU A 100 11.52 33.91 9.10
C LEU A 100 11.98 32.56 9.66
N ASN A 101 12.90 32.58 10.62
CA ASN A 101 13.36 31.37 11.30
C ASN A 101 12.27 30.73 12.17
N LYS A 102 11.37 31.51 12.76
CA LYS A 102 10.24 31.02 13.54
C LYS A 102 9.24 30.28 12.64
N VAL A 103 8.91 30.86 11.48
CA VAL A 103 7.99 30.25 10.51
C VAL A 103 8.59 29.03 9.83
N LEU A 104 9.87 29.04 9.44
CA LEU A 104 10.55 27.86 8.92
C LEU A 104 10.58 26.71 9.94
N ARG A 105 10.73 27.01 11.24
CA ARG A 105 10.63 26.02 12.33
C ARG A 105 9.21 25.49 12.49
N GLU A 106 8.18 26.31 12.34
CA GLU A 106 6.77 25.89 12.43
C GLU A 106 6.33 25.07 11.21
N VAL A 107 6.76 25.43 10.00
CA VAL A 107 6.54 24.64 8.79
C VAL A 107 7.24 23.28 8.90
N SER A 108 8.45 23.24 9.45
CA SER A 108 9.15 21.98 9.77
C SER A 108 8.50 21.14 10.88
N ARG A 109 7.68 21.75 11.75
CA ARG A 109 6.94 21.05 12.81
C ARG A 109 5.62 20.44 12.33
N ARG A 110 5.01 20.97 11.27
CA ARG A 110 3.71 20.52 10.73
C ARG A 110 3.78 19.43 9.66
N ASP A 111 4.96 18.93 9.31
CA ASP A 111 5.09 17.80 8.36
C ASP A 111 4.53 16.49 8.99
N PRO A 112 3.43 15.92 8.45
CA PRO A 112 2.82 14.70 8.95
C PRO A 112 3.71 13.44 8.80
N ALA A 113 4.88 13.54 8.17
CA ALA A 113 5.85 12.45 8.05
C ALA A 113 6.63 12.09 9.34
N ARG A 114 6.35 12.73 10.49
CA ARG A 114 7.08 12.50 11.76
C ARG A 114 6.60 11.31 12.62
N GLY A 115 5.57 10.57 12.19
CA GLY A 115 4.99 9.46 12.97
C GLY A 115 5.84 8.19 13.17
N ASN A 116 7.08 8.10 12.68
CA ASN A 116 7.92 6.89 12.76
C ASN A 116 9.23 7.13 13.54
N LYS A 117 9.11 7.27 14.88
CA LYS A 117 10.24 7.58 15.78
C LYS A 117 11.31 6.47 15.84
N PHE A 118 10.92 5.21 15.68
CA PHE A 118 11.83 4.06 15.85
C PHE A 118 12.73 3.80 14.64
N LEU A 119 12.36 4.29 13.46
CA LEU A 119 13.12 4.07 12.25
C LEU A 119 14.03 5.25 11.91
N LYS A 120 13.70 6.51 12.21
CA LYS A 120 14.52 7.65 11.76
C LYS A 120 15.97 7.62 12.29
N GLU A 121 16.16 7.21 13.55
CA GLU A 121 17.51 7.08 14.13
C GLU A 121 18.26 5.83 13.67
N GLY A 122 17.56 4.81 13.13
CA GLY A 122 18.18 3.66 12.44
C GLY A 122 18.30 3.82 10.92
N LEU A 123 17.54 4.74 10.32
CA LEU A 123 17.51 5.09 8.88
C LEU A 123 18.70 6.00 8.51
N SER A 124 19.14 6.85 9.44
CA SER A 124 20.15 7.87 9.15
C SER A 124 21.60 7.37 9.30
N ALA A 125 21.81 6.18 9.86
CA ALA A 125 23.13 5.68 10.21
C ALA A 125 23.88 4.94 9.09
N HIS A 126 23.29 4.73 7.90
CA HIS A 126 23.92 3.97 6.81
C HIS A 126 23.59 4.49 5.40
N GLU A 127 23.72 5.79 5.16
CA GLU A 127 23.74 6.34 3.78
C GLU A 127 25.16 6.34 3.16
N GLY A 128 26.17 5.84 3.87
CA GLY A 128 27.55 5.75 3.37
C GLY A 128 28.03 4.31 3.13
N GLY A 129 27.94 3.84 1.88
CA GLY A 129 28.88 2.87 1.30
C GLY A 129 28.89 1.45 1.85
N THR A 130 27.94 0.61 1.43
CA THR A 130 28.09 -0.82 1.04
C THR A 130 26.68 -1.41 0.84
N HIS A 131 26.56 -2.39 -0.06
CA HIS A 131 25.36 -2.77 -0.82
C HIS A 131 24.17 -3.41 -0.07
N ASP A 132 24.06 -3.33 1.25
CA ASP A 132 22.97 -3.97 2.00
C ASP A 132 22.03 -2.98 2.70
N GLY A 133 21.13 -2.42 1.88
CA GLY A 133 19.98 -1.65 2.37
C GLY A 133 19.03 -2.50 3.23
N HIS A 134 18.34 -1.82 4.16
CA HIS A 134 17.41 -2.37 5.15
C HIS A 134 16.65 -3.65 4.73
N THR A 135 16.94 -4.76 5.40
CA THR A 135 16.38 -6.08 5.10
C THR A 135 14.88 -6.19 5.39
N ILE A 136 14.34 -5.38 6.31
CA ILE A 136 12.90 -5.43 6.65
C ILE A 136 12.04 -5.19 5.41
N ARG A 137 12.47 -4.27 4.52
CA ARG A 137 11.75 -4.01 3.25
C ARG A 137 11.72 -5.23 2.34
N ARG A 138 12.71 -6.12 2.43
CA ARG A 138 12.69 -7.39 1.70
C ARG A 138 11.52 -8.26 2.21
N HIS A 139 11.03 -8.09 3.42
CA HIS A 139 9.92 -8.87 4.00
C HIS A 139 8.58 -8.15 3.97
N VAL A 140 8.34 -7.13 3.14
CA VAL A 140 7.08 -6.37 3.16
C VAL A 140 6.35 -6.44 1.83
N ALA A 141 5.05 -6.76 1.88
CA ALA A 141 4.13 -6.80 0.76
C ALA A 141 4.62 -7.68 -0.42
N VAL A 142 5.29 -8.79 -0.09
CA VAL A 142 5.80 -9.73 -1.09
C VAL A 142 4.69 -10.68 -1.50
N SER A 143 4.45 -10.80 -2.81
CA SER A 143 3.46 -11.73 -3.37
C SER A 143 3.91 -13.18 -3.20
N ALA A 144 2.96 -14.13 -3.19
CA ALA A 144 3.25 -15.56 -3.15
C ALA A 144 4.25 -16.00 -4.24
N LYS A 145 4.05 -15.52 -5.47
CA LYS A 145 4.97 -15.78 -6.60
C LYS A 145 6.40 -15.29 -6.33
N HIS A 146 6.55 -14.15 -5.67
CA HIS A 146 7.87 -13.63 -5.32
C HIS A 146 8.49 -14.37 -4.12
N LEU A 147 7.68 -14.88 -3.18
CA LEU A 147 8.18 -15.79 -2.13
C LEU A 147 8.72 -17.08 -2.74
N GLU A 148 8.01 -17.66 -3.71
CA GLU A 148 8.45 -18.86 -4.42
C GLU A 148 9.74 -18.60 -5.21
N ALA A 149 9.82 -17.49 -5.95
CA ALA A 149 11.02 -17.11 -6.68
C ALA A 149 12.24 -16.94 -5.75
N ARG A 150 12.02 -16.46 -4.51
CA ARG A 150 13.09 -16.38 -3.50
C ARG A 150 13.53 -17.72 -2.96
N ILE A 151 12.59 -18.65 -2.76
CA ILE A 151 12.93 -20.02 -2.37
C ILE A 151 13.84 -20.63 -3.44
N GLU A 152 13.49 -20.45 -4.71
CA GLU A 152 14.28 -21.00 -5.82
C GLU A 152 15.66 -20.32 -5.92
N HIS A 153 15.72 -19.00 -5.80
CA HIS A 153 16.98 -18.27 -5.80
C HIS A 153 17.91 -18.69 -4.64
N GLU A 154 17.39 -18.89 -3.43
CA GLU A 154 18.22 -19.34 -2.31
C GLU A 154 18.60 -20.83 -2.42
N LYS A 155 17.78 -21.68 -3.05
CA LYS A 155 18.17 -23.05 -3.40
C LYS A 155 19.34 -23.06 -4.38
N GLN A 156 19.26 -22.26 -5.44
CA GLN A 156 20.36 -22.11 -6.39
C GLN A 156 21.62 -21.60 -5.71
N ARG A 157 21.50 -20.53 -4.90
CA ARG A 157 22.64 -19.98 -4.16
C ARG A 157 23.27 -20.98 -3.18
N SER A 158 22.46 -21.84 -2.58
CA SER A 158 22.94 -22.92 -1.70
C SER A 158 23.67 -23.99 -2.51
N ALA A 159 23.19 -24.35 -3.70
CA ALA A 159 23.86 -25.28 -4.61
C ALA A 159 25.20 -24.72 -5.11
N ASP A 160 25.24 -23.46 -5.53
CA ASP A 160 26.45 -22.79 -5.98
C ASP A 160 27.51 -22.74 -4.87
N ARG A 161 27.09 -22.44 -3.62
CA ARG A 161 27.99 -22.50 -2.46
C ARG A 161 28.56 -23.89 -2.24
N LYS A 162 27.71 -24.94 -2.29
CA LYS A 162 28.17 -26.33 -2.16
C LYS A 162 29.23 -26.70 -3.20
N GLN A 163 29.14 -26.15 -4.41
CA GLN A 163 30.16 -26.36 -5.45
C GLN A 163 31.45 -25.60 -5.17
N GLN A 164 31.36 -24.38 -4.63
CA GLN A 164 32.52 -23.51 -4.43
C GLN A 164 33.36 -23.88 -3.19
N THR A 165 32.72 -24.43 -2.15
CA THR A 165 33.37 -24.78 -0.89
C THR A 165 33.31 -26.29 -0.67
N ARG A 166 34.41 -27.00 -0.99
CA ARG A 166 34.54 -28.46 -0.83
C ARG A 166 34.54 -28.96 0.63
N LYS A 167 34.50 -28.06 1.63
CA LYS A 167 34.60 -28.41 3.05
C LYS A 167 33.53 -27.67 3.88
N ASP A 168 32.79 -28.47 4.65
CA ASP A 168 32.18 -28.14 5.93
C ASP A 168 31.23 -26.94 6.01
N HIS A 169 30.28 -26.83 5.07
CA HIS A 169 29.13 -25.96 5.32
C HIS A 169 27.96 -26.75 5.89
N THR A 170 27.63 -26.43 7.14
CA THR A 170 26.34 -26.73 7.75
C THR A 170 25.24 -26.20 6.83
N ASP A 171 24.37 -27.10 6.37
CA ASP A 171 23.20 -26.73 5.59
C ASP A 171 22.37 -25.73 6.40
N LEU A 172 22.44 -24.45 6.02
CA LEU A 172 21.59 -23.40 6.57
C LEU A 172 20.15 -23.75 6.23
N LYS A 173 19.50 -24.44 7.16
CA LYS A 173 18.13 -24.90 7.01
C LYS A 173 17.22 -23.69 7.08
N MET A 174 16.86 -23.16 5.91
CA MET A 174 15.80 -22.16 5.82
C MET A 174 14.49 -22.80 6.27
N GLU A 175 13.97 -22.38 7.42
CA GLU A 175 12.71 -22.91 7.95
C GLU A 175 11.50 -22.40 7.16
N HIS A 176 11.48 -21.11 6.80
CA HIS A 176 10.39 -20.48 6.07
C HIS A 176 10.82 -19.15 5.45
N ILE A 177 10.18 -18.75 4.34
CA ILE A 177 10.29 -17.39 3.79
C ILE A 177 8.96 -16.68 4.02
N SER A 178 9.00 -15.52 4.67
CA SER A 178 7.79 -14.80 5.06
C SER A 178 7.81 -13.32 4.71
N SER A 179 6.61 -12.73 4.67
CA SER A 179 6.39 -11.32 4.40
C SER A 179 5.21 -10.75 5.20
N PHE A 180 5.44 -9.59 5.81
CA PHE A 180 4.41 -8.72 6.38
C PHE A 180 3.45 -8.21 5.32
N LYS A 181 2.20 -7.97 5.69
CA LYS A 181 1.19 -7.42 4.77
C LYS A 181 1.53 -6.01 4.30
N SER A 182 2.10 -5.17 5.18
CA SER A 182 2.46 -3.79 4.87
C SER A 182 3.61 -3.27 5.72
N LEU A 183 4.28 -2.19 5.26
CA LEU A 183 5.37 -1.57 6.00
C LEU A 183 4.89 -0.96 7.32
N LYS A 184 3.68 -0.37 7.31
CA LYS A 184 3.06 0.21 8.50
C LYS A 184 2.83 -0.85 9.57
N GLU A 185 2.36 -2.02 9.16
CA GLU A 185 2.13 -3.14 10.08
C GLU A 185 3.43 -3.77 10.57
N ALA A 186 4.43 -3.93 9.70
CA ALA A 186 5.77 -4.37 10.09
C ALA A 186 6.35 -3.46 11.19
N ASN A 187 6.24 -2.14 11.04
CA ASN A 187 6.73 -1.18 12.04
C ASN A 187 5.99 -1.32 13.37
N ARG A 188 4.65 -1.39 13.34
CA ARG A 188 3.82 -1.56 14.53
C ARG A 188 4.18 -2.84 15.29
N LEU A 189 4.36 -3.94 14.56
CA LEU A 189 4.67 -5.24 15.15
C LEU A 189 6.10 -5.30 15.70
N VAL A 190 7.08 -4.72 15.00
CA VAL A 190 8.46 -4.61 15.52
C VAL A 190 8.48 -3.79 16.80
N GLU A 191 7.78 -2.66 16.83
CA GLU A 191 7.64 -1.85 18.04
C GLU A 191 7.01 -2.66 19.18
N LYS A 192 5.89 -3.35 18.91
CA LYS A 192 5.23 -4.23 19.87
C LYS A 192 6.18 -5.32 20.40
N THR A 193 6.96 -5.98 19.54
CA THR A 193 7.95 -6.99 19.94
C THR A 193 9.04 -6.40 20.83
N LEU A 194 9.49 -5.18 20.52
CA LEU A 194 10.51 -4.50 21.31
C LEU A 194 9.96 -4.04 22.66
N THR A 195 8.71 -3.59 22.75
CA THR A 195 8.09 -3.12 24.00
C THR A 195 7.51 -4.25 24.86
N ASP A 196 7.45 -5.48 24.35
CA ASP A 196 6.95 -6.64 25.08
C ASP A 196 7.75 -6.85 26.39
N PRO A 197 7.09 -7.02 27.55
CA PRO A 197 7.76 -7.14 28.84
C PRO A 197 8.78 -8.29 28.91
N GLN A 198 8.48 -9.43 28.27
CA GLN A 198 9.39 -10.59 28.25
C GLN A 198 10.65 -10.28 27.42
N ASN A 199 10.48 -9.58 26.30
CA ASN A 199 11.59 -9.17 25.45
C ASN A 199 12.42 -8.03 26.05
N GLN A 200 11.79 -7.10 26.78
CA GLN A 200 12.50 -6.02 27.46
C GLN A 200 13.52 -6.53 28.48
N GLY A 201 13.20 -7.58 29.25
CA GLY A 201 14.15 -8.23 30.16
C GLY A 201 15.35 -8.81 29.41
N ARG A 202 15.10 -9.58 28.34
CA ARG A 202 16.14 -10.18 27.49
C ARG A 202 17.04 -9.12 26.84
N LEU A 203 16.44 -8.06 26.32
CA LEU A 203 17.14 -6.95 25.67
C LEU A 203 18.02 -6.18 26.66
N LYS A 204 17.52 -5.88 27.87
CA LYS A 204 18.31 -5.23 28.93
C LYS A 204 19.49 -6.07 29.36
N ASN A 205 19.29 -7.37 29.58
CA ASN A 205 20.37 -8.27 30.00
C ASN A 205 21.44 -8.40 28.90
N TRP A 206 21.02 -8.61 27.64
CA TRP A 206 21.95 -8.69 26.51
C TRP A 206 22.68 -7.37 26.24
N ALA A 207 22.05 -6.22 26.48
CA ALA A 207 22.70 -4.91 26.33
C ALA A 207 23.74 -4.65 27.44
N LYS A 208 23.52 -5.17 28.66
CA LYS A 208 24.46 -5.06 29.78
C LYS A 208 25.64 -6.02 29.67
N ASP A 209 25.42 -7.24 29.17
CA ASP A 209 26.42 -8.29 29.06
C ASP A 209 27.43 -8.00 27.93
N LYS A 210 28.33 -7.04 28.13
CA LYS A 210 29.36 -6.69 27.14
C LYS A 210 30.29 -7.87 26.82
N SER A 211 30.47 -8.81 27.76
CA SER A 211 31.28 -10.03 27.61
C SER A 211 30.69 -11.06 26.66
N SER A 212 29.38 -11.00 26.37
CA SER A 212 28.75 -11.92 25.42
C SER A 212 29.42 -11.81 24.05
N SER A 213 29.98 -12.92 23.57
CA SER A 213 30.42 -13.08 22.18
C SER A 213 29.25 -12.99 21.19
N LYS A 214 28.00 -13.08 21.68
CA LYS A 214 26.79 -13.00 20.86
C LYS A 214 26.54 -11.56 20.39
N GLN A 215 26.99 -11.27 19.17
CA GLN A 215 26.75 -10.00 18.48
C GLN A 215 25.28 -9.75 18.12
N PHE A 216 24.45 -10.80 18.13
CA PHE A 216 23.05 -10.77 17.72
C PHE A 216 22.11 -11.21 18.85
N LEU A 217 20.92 -10.63 18.86
CA LEU A 217 19.83 -11.01 19.76
C LEU A 217 18.56 -11.25 18.94
N GLU A 218 17.95 -12.43 19.13
CA GLU A 218 16.64 -12.75 18.56
C GLU A 218 15.53 -12.57 19.60
N LEU A 219 14.58 -11.70 19.26
CA LEU A 219 13.36 -11.44 20.03
C LEU A 219 12.17 -11.97 19.25
N THR A 220 11.25 -12.62 19.95
CA THR A 220 10.08 -13.24 19.33
C THR A 220 8.82 -12.77 20.04
N LEU A 221 7.84 -12.35 19.27
CA LEU A 221 6.47 -12.14 19.73
C LEU A 221 5.67 -13.36 19.25
N LYS A 222 5.29 -14.25 20.17
CA LYS A 222 4.63 -15.53 19.83
C LYS A 222 3.22 -15.34 19.29
N ASP A 223 2.48 -14.40 19.87
CA ASP A 223 1.12 -14.08 19.47
C ASP A 223 0.95 -12.57 19.34
N ALA A 224 0.78 -12.11 18.11
CA ALA A 224 0.51 -10.71 17.84
C ALA A 224 -0.95 -10.32 18.12
N GLY A 225 -1.86 -11.28 18.33
CA GLY A 225 -3.30 -11.12 18.44
C GLY A 225 -4.01 -10.98 17.08
N SER A 226 -3.27 -11.11 15.98
CA SER A 226 -3.77 -10.99 14.61
C SER A 226 -2.78 -11.58 13.62
N ILE A 227 -3.25 -11.98 12.43
CA ILE A 227 -2.38 -12.44 11.33
C ILE A 227 -1.39 -11.34 10.94
N THR A 228 -0.10 -11.59 11.12
CA THR A 228 1.02 -10.65 10.92
C THR A 228 1.52 -10.62 9.48
N GLY A 229 1.27 -11.70 8.72
CA GLY A 229 1.78 -11.85 7.36
C GLY A 229 1.52 -13.22 6.77
N LEU A 230 2.22 -13.51 5.68
CA LEU A 230 2.24 -14.81 5.02
C LEU A 230 3.63 -15.43 5.16
N ALA A 231 3.68 -16.74 5.30
CA ALA A 231 4.90 -17.52 5.25
C ALA A 231 4.74 -18.67 4.25
N MET A 232 5.80 -19.00 3.53
CA MET A 232 5.85 -20.12 2.61
C MET A 232 6.87 -21.14 3.11
N ASP A 233 6.43 -22.39 3.22
CA ASP A 233 7.31 -23.51 3.54
C ASP A 233 8.16 -23.88 2.30
N PRO A 234 9.50 -23.93 2.41
CA PRO A 234 10.38 -24.11 1.24
C PRO A 234 10.27 -25.49 0.57
N LYS A 235 9.78 -26.50 1.28
CA LYS A 235 9.68 -27.88 0.79
C LYS A 235 8.35 -28.12 0.09
N SER A 236 7.24 -27.77 0.75
CA SER A 236 5.87 -27.99 0.29
C SER A 236 5.35 -26.87 -0.59
N LYS A 237 6.00 -25.69 -0.59
CA LYS A 237 5.53 -24.45 -1.24
C LYS A 237 4.14 -23.99 -0.76
N LYS A 238 3.64 -24.54 0.35
CA LYS A 238 2.35 -24.16 0.92
C LYS A 238 2.47 -22.81 1.64
N LEU A 239 1.47 -21.97 1.43
CA LEU A 239 1.30 -20.72 2.17
C LEU A 239 0.61 -21.00 3.50
N ALA A 240 1.11 -20.39 4.55
CA ALA A 240 0.51 -20.37 5.87
C ALA A 240 0.41 -18.93 6.37
N GLU A 241 -0.62 -18.66 7.17
CA GLU A 241 -0.75 -17.40 7.87
C GLU A 241 0.24 -17.35 9.04
N ALA A 242 1.01 -16.26 9.11
CA ALA A 242 1.90 -16.00 10.23
C ALA A 242 1.15 -15.23 11.32
N GLN A 243 1.39 -15.60 12.58
CA GLN A 243 0.78 -14.96 13.76
C GLN A 243 1.84 -14.40 14.72
N GLY A 244 3.09 -14.85 14.60
CA GLY A 244 4.23 -14.35 15.36
C GLY A 244 5.10 -13.40 14.55
N VAL A 245 6.07 -12.78 15.23
CA VAL A 245 7.10 -11.94 14.62
C VAL A 245 8.44 -12.21 15.28
N ARG A 246 9.48 -12.40 14.48
CA ARG A 246 10.88 -12.44 14.93
C ARG A 246 11.58 -11.16 14.53
N VAL A 247 12.32 -10.59 15.48
CA VAL A 247 13.15 -9.40 15.29
C VAL A 247 14.58 -9.76 15.67
N VAL A 248 15.51 -9.53 14.75
CA VAL A 248 16.94 -9.78 14.97
C VAL A 248 17.63 -8.43 15.15
N LEU A 249 18.29 -8.27 16.29
CA LEU A 249 19.05 -7.09 16.64
C LEU A 249 20.55 -7.40 16.55
N ARG A 250 21.36 -6.38 16.27
CA ARG A 250 22.82 -6.42 16.35
C ARG A 250 23.30 -5.28 17.21
N ARG A 251 24.39 -5.47 17.95
CA ARG A 251 25.06 -4.38 18.66
C ARG A 251 25.53 -3.32 17.66
N SER A 252 25.41 -2.06 18.05
CA SER A 252 25.81 -0.92 17.22
C SER A 252 26.25 0.24 18.10
N ASN A 253 27.10 1.12 17.59
CA ASN A 253 27.59 2.30 18.31
C ASN A 253 26.55 3.45 18.36
N GLY A 254 25.31 3.21 17.93
CA GLY A 254 24.24 4.21 17.99
C GLY A 254 23.73 4.46 19.42
N LYS A 255 22.88 5.47 19.60
CA LYS A 255 22.33 5.89 20.91
C LYS A 255 21.71 4.75 21.75
N ARG A 256 21.17 3.73 21.08
CA ARG A 256 20.52 2.59 21.75
C ARG A 256 21.49 1.45 22.10
N GLY A 257 22.73 1.49 21.59
CA GLY A 257 23.67 0.38 21.69
C GLY A 257 23.38 -0.79 20.74
N TRP A 258 22.31 -0.70 19.94
CA TRP A 258 21.88 -1.75 19.02
C TRP A 258 21.05 -1.19 17.85
N SER A 259 21.01 -1.95 16.76
CA SER A 259 20.24 -1.68 15.55
C SER A 259 19.45 -2.92 15.13
N ILE A 260 18.32 -2.71 14.44
CA ILE A 260 17.52 -3.80 13.90
C ILE A 260 18.18 -4.28 12.60
N VAL A 261 18.55 -5.55 12.55
CA VAL A 261 19.13 -6.18 11.36
C VAL A 261 18.03 -6.58 10.41
N THR A 262 17.06 -7.36 10.89
CA THR A 262 15.90 -7.85 10.13
C THR A 262 14.70 -8.09 11.05
N ALA A 263 13.53 -8.13 10.45
CA ALA A 263 12.31 -8.59 11.08
C ALA A 263 11.48 -9.34 10.05
N HIS A 264 10.82 -10.41 10.47
CA HIS A 264 9.96 -11.20 9.60
C HIS A 264 8.84 -11.91 10.38
N PRO A 265 7.67 -12.14 9.77
CA PRO A 265 6.62 -12.95 10.37
C PRO A 265 7.07 -14.40 10.60
N VAL A 266 6.55 -15.02 11.65
CA VAL A 266 6.79 -16.43 11.96
C VAL A 266 5.44 -17.14 12.06
N VAL A 267 5.32 -18.29 11.42
CA VAL A 267 4.17 -19.18 11.62
C VAL A 267 4.16 -19.57 13.08
N LYS A 268 3.00 -19.60 13.74
CA LYS A 268 2.89 -20.02 15.14
C LYS A 268 3.55 -21.39 15.25
N ALA A 269 4.77 -21.42 15.75
CA ALA A 269 5.45 -22.66 16.01
C ALA A 269 4.64 -23.32 17.12
N GLU A 270 4.14 -24.54 16.86
CA GLU A 270 4.05 -25.52 17.94
C GLU A 270 5.37 -25.41 18.71
N ALA A 271 5.30 -25.12 20.00
CA ALA A 271 6.44 -24.64 20.79
C ALA A 271 7.72 -25.44 20.46
N PRO A 272 8.91 -24.80 20.40
CA PRO A 272 10.14 -25.51 20.12
C PRO A 272 10.43 -26.47 21.27
N GLY A 273 9.93 -27.70 21.15
CA GLY A 273 10.29 -28.82 21.99
C GLY A 273 11.72 -29.22 21.64
N HIS A 274 12.59 -29.06 22.64
CA HIS A 274 13.79 -29.83 22.92
C HIS A 274 14.34 -30.72 21.79
N GLU A 275 15.58 -30.44 21.42
CA GLU A 275 16.61 -31.38 20.97
C GLU A 275 16.13 -32.83 20.85
N LYS A 276 15.83 -33.25 19.60
CA LYS A 276 15.49 -34.63 19.29
C LYS A 276 16.73 -35.50 19.49
N VAL A 277 16.84 -36.11 20.67
CA VAL A 277 17.59 -37.36 20.83
C VAL A 277 16.93 -38.39 19.93
N ALA A 278 17.74 -38.99 19.06
CA ALA A 278 17.32 -40.02 18.13
C ALA A 278 16.85 -41.26 18.90
N VAL A 279 15.60 -41.66 18.70
CA VAL A 279 15.16 -43.03 18.96
C VAL A 279 14.34 -43.49 17.77
N SER A 280 14.89 -44.50 17.10
CA SER A 280 14.29 -45.36 16.10
C SER A 280 13.03 -46.03 16.63
N GLY A 281 12.00 -46.16 15.80
CA GLY A 281 10.89 -47.05 16.14
C GLY A 281 9.72 -46.89 15.21
N GLN A 282 9.47 -47.93 14.42
CA GLN A 282 8.35 -48.12 13.52
C GLN A 282 6.99 -47.84 14.21
N SER A 283 6.01 -47.35 13.46
CA SER A 283 4.86 -48.20 13.09
C SER A 283 3.88 -47.43 12.21
N LYS A 284 3.42 -48.14 11.17
CA LYS A 284 2.34 -47.77 10.27
C LYS A 284 1.03 -47.89 11.04
N HIS A 285 0.16 -46.88 11.01
CA HIS A 285 -1.27 -47.15 10.92
C HIS A 285 -2.00 -46.06 10.13
N LYS A 286 -2.70 -46.58 9.13
CA LYS A 286 -3.65 -46.01 8.20
C LYS A 286 -4.99 -45.84 8.94
N GLU A 287 -5.60 -44.65 8.94
CA GLU A 287 -7.01 -44.49 8.54
C GLU A 287 -7.54 -43.03 8.59
N ASN A 288 -8.18 -42.67 7.47
CA ASN A 288 -9.45 -41.93 7.32
C ASN A 288 -9.87 -40.89 8.35
N ARG A 289 -10.05 -39.64 7.89
CA ARG A 289 -11.39 -39.14 7.48
C ARG A 289 -11.26 -37.74 6.87
N LEU A 290 -11.41 -37.64 5.56
CA LEU A 290 -11.66 -36.37 4.88
C LEU A 290 -13.16 -36.09 5.02
N THR A 291 -13.55 -35.25 5.99
CA THR A 291 -14.89 -34.64 5.96
C THR A 291 -14.87 -33.58 4.88
N LYS A 292 -15.38 -34.00 3.72
CA LYS A 292 -15.78 -33.16 2.62
C LYS A 292 -16.99 -32.35 3.08
N ASP A 293 -16.71 -31.17 3.61
CA ASP A 293 -17.73 -30.18 3.91
C ASP A 293 -18.07 -29.48 2.60
N ASP A 294 -19.03 -30.04 1.86
CA ASP A 294 -19.66 -29.44 0.68
C ASP A 294 -20.57 -28.28 1.15
N GLY A 295 -19.95 -27.28 1.79
CA GLY A 295 -20.58 -25.99 2.04
C GLY A 295 -20.75 -25.30 0.70
N ALA A 296 -21.97 -25.37 0.15
CA ALA A 296 -22.43 -24.60 -0.98
C ALA A 296 -22.16 -23.12 -0.70
N THR A 297 -20.96 -22.67 -1.08
CA THR A 297 -20.55 -21.28 -1.07
C THR A 297 -21.38 -20.64 -2.16
N THR A 298 -22.56 -20.15 -1.78
CA THR A 298 -23.33 -19.21 -2.58
C THR A 298 -22.33 -18.17 -3.07
N LYS A 299 -22.05 -18.27 -4.37
CA LYS A 299 -20.94 -17.56 -5.01
C LYS A 299 -21.29 -16.08 -4.95
N LYS A 300 -20.85 -15.40 -3.88
CA LYS A 300 -21.20 -14.00 -3.61
C LYS A 300 -21.08 -13.18 -4.88
N GLU A 301 -22.13 -12.42 -5.16
CA GLU A 301 -22.23 -11.59 -6.36
C GLU A 301 -21.07 -10.57 -6.36
N ILE A 302 -20.55 -10.26 -7.55
CA ILE A 302 -19.50 -9.25 -7.69
C ILE A 302 -20.17 -7.87 -7.62
N GLN A 303 -19.80 -7.08 -6.63
CA GLN A 303 -20.28 -5.71 -6.42
C GLN A 303 -19.49 -4.70 -7.25
N LEU A 304 -20.13 -3.56 -7.52
CA LEU A 304 -19.47 -2.42 -8.16
C LEU A 304 -18.61 -1.69 -7.13
N ALA A 305 -17.45 -1.22 -7.58
CA ALA A 305 -16.46 -0.61 -6.69
C ALA A 305 -16.08 0.82 -7.10
N GLN A 306 -16.99 1.55 -7.77
CA GLN A 306 -16.75 2.94 -8.19
C GLN A 306 -18.06 3.69 -8.27
N LYS A 307 -18.10 4.91 -7.73
CA LYS A 307 -19.25 5.84 -7.78
C LYS A 307 -19.90 5.98 -9.15
N GLY A 308 -19.08 6.00 -10.20
CA GLY A 308 -19.58 6.18 -11.55
C GLY A 308 -18.55 5.86 -12.61
N VAL A 309 -19.01 5.38 -13.76
CA VAL A 309 -18.19 4.97 -14.90
C VAL A 309 -18.53 5.79 -16.14
N ASP A 310 -17.57 5.98 -17.05
CA ASP A 310 -17.87 6.58 -18.35
C ASP A 310 -18.74 5.66 -19.19
N ARG A 311 -19.59 6.25 -20.03
CA ARG A 311 -20.49 5.53 -20.97
C ARG A 311 -19.74 4.64 -21.96
N THR A 312 -18.51 4.99 -22.32
CA THR A 312 -17.70 4.27 -23.31
C THR A 312 -16.55 3.52 -22.65
N PHE A 313 -16.23 2.35 -23.20
CA PHE A 313 -15.00 1.65 -22.87
C PHE A 313 -13.80 2.50 -23.29
N THR A 314 -12.73 2.47 -22.47
CA THR A 314 -11.50 3.22 -22.74
C THR A 314 -10.99 2.87 -24.15
N THR A 315 -10.67 3.87 -24.95
CA THR A 315 -10.20 3.70 -26.35
C THR A 315 -8.75 3.21 -26.40
N ARG A 316 -8.34 2.58 -27.52
CA ARG A 316 -6.93 2.22 -27.78
C ARG A 316 -5.97 3.41 -27.66
N LYS A 317 -6.38 4.60 -28.13
CA LYS A 317 -5.61 5.87 -27.98
C LYS A 317 -5.30 6.24 -26.51
N LYS A 318 -6.05 5.69 -25.55
CA LYS A 318 -5.86 5.87 -24.11
C LYS A 318 -5.24 4.64 -23.44
N GLY A 319 -4.60 3.77 -24.22
CA GLY A 319 -3.87 2.59 -23.74
C GLY A 319 -4.76 1.41 -23.33
N SER A 320 -5.93 1.22 -23.95
CA SER A 320 -6.76 0.04 -23.69
C SER A 320 -6.64 -0.98 -24.82
N ASP A 321 -6.28 -2.21 -24.44
CA ASP A 321 -6.17 -3.34 -25.37
C ASP A 321 -7.48 -4.15 -25.47
N PHE A 322 -8.56 -3.63 -24.88
CA PHE A 322 -9.84 -4.33 -24.85
C PHE A 322 -10.45 -4.43 -26.26
N LYS A 323 -10.94 -5.63 -26.62
CA LYS A 323 -11.53 -5.91 -27.95
C LYS A 323 -12.62 -4.90 -28.35
N TYR A 324 -13.40 -4.42 -27.38
CA TYR A 324 -14.49 -3.44 -27.58
C TYR A 324 -14.14 -2.03 -27.10
N ALA A 325 -12.86 -1.68 -27.06
CA ALA A 325 -12.40 -0.33 -26.76
C ALA A 325 -13.13 0.71 -27.62
N GLY A 326 -13.69 1.76 -27.00
CA GLY A 326 -14.46 2.81 -27.66
C GLY A 326 -15.96 2.55 -27.79
N LYS A 327 -16.44 1.30 -27.71
CA LYS A 327 -17.88 1.00 -27.72
C LYS A 327 -18.58 1.52 -26.46
N THR A 328 -19.88 1.80 -26.55
CA THR A 328 -20.67 2.16 -25.37
C THR A 328 -21.04 0.92 -24.53
N ILE A 329 -21.29 1.10 -23.24
CA ILE A 329 -21.76 0.02 -22.35
C ILE A 329 -23.08 -0.56 -22.89
N THR A 330 -23.96 0.27 -23.45
CA THR A 330 -25.23 -0.16 -24.06
C THR A 330 -25.01 -1.04 -25.28
N GLU A 331 -24.13 -0.66 -26.21
CA GLU A 331 -23.80 -1.50 -27.39
C GLU A 331 -23.24 -2.86 -26.98
N VAL A 332 -22.37 -2.88 -25.96
CA VAL A 332 -21.79 -4.14 -25.48
C VAL A 332 -22.84 -5.00 -24.78
N ALA A 333 -23.73 -4.41 -23.99
CA ALA A 333 -24.83 -5.12 -23.34
C ALA A 333 -25.85 -5.67 -24.35
N GLU A 334 -26.19 -4.90 -25.38
CA GLU A 334 -27.05 -5.37 -26.47
C GLU A 334 -26.40 -6.50 -27.25
N GLY A 335 -25.10 -6.37 -27.58
CA GLY A 335 -24.33 -7.43 -28.22
C GLY A 335 -24.29 -8.72 -27.41
N LEU A 336 -24.18 -8.62 -26.08
CA LEU A 336 -24.31 -9.77 -25.17
C LEU A 336 -25.71 -10.39 -25.24
N ARG A 337 -26.77 -9.58 -25.17
CA ARG A 337 -28.16 -10.05 -25.19
C ARG A 337 -28.54 -10.74 -26.50
N THR A 338 -28.07 -10.23 -27.64
CA THR A 338 -28.34 -10.82 -28.96
C THR A 338 -27.34 -11.91 -29.34
N GLY A 339 -26.37 -12.25 -28.49
CA GLY A 339 -25.32 -13.22 -28.81
C GLY A 339 -24.27 -12.77 -29.83
N ARG A 340 -24.30 -11.51 -30.29
CA ARG A 340 -23.28 -10.92 -31.19
C ARG A 340 -21.92 -10.80 -30.50
N ILE A 341 -21.92 -10.68 -29.17
CA ILE A 341 -20.73 -10.70 -28.33
C ILE A 341 -20.85 -11.90 -27.39
N SER A 342 -19.86 -12.80 -27.44
CA SER A 342 -19.86 -13.95 -26.53
C SER A 342 -19.52 -13.51 -25.10
N PRO A 343 -20.26 -13.96 -24.07
CA PRO A 343 -19.94 -13.70 -22.66
C PRO A 343 -18.51 -14.05 -22.25
N LYS A 344 -17.86 -15.00 -22.94
CA LYS A 344 -16.48 -15.42 -22.65
C LYS A 344 -15.43 -14.40 -23.11
N GLU A 345 -15.80 -13.49 -24.02
CA GLU A 345 -14.90 -12.45 -24.57
C GLU A 345 -14.73 -11.24 -23.63
N ILE A 346 -15.59 -11.10 -22.62
CA ILE A 346 -15.56 -9.98 -21.68
C ILE A 346 -15.12 -10.48 -20.30
N PRO A 347 -13.83 -10.34 -19.94
CA PRO A 347 -13.38 -10.66 -18.60
C PRO A 347 -13.91 -9.65 -17.59
N VAL A 348 -14.30 -10.14 -16.41
CA VAL A 348 -14.56 -9.33 -15.22
C VAL A 348 -13.48 -9.65 -14.19
N GLU A 349 -12.67 -8.66 -13.89
CA GLU A 349 -11.64 -8.76 -12.86
C GLU A 349 -12.23 -8.28 -11.53
N PHE A 350 -11.97 -9.01 -10.45
CA PHE A 350 -12.42 -8.63 -9.12
C PHE A 350 -11.33 -8.81 -8.05
N VAL A 351 -11.48 -8.11 -6.94
CA VAL A 351 -10.69 -8.30 -5.72
C VAL A 351 -11.59 -8.70 -4.56
N VAL A 352 -11.06 -9.47 -3.62
CA VAL A 352 -11.74 -9.85 -2.38
C VAL A 352 -11.29 -8.92 -1.25
N ILE A 353 -12.23 -8.20 -0.64
CA ILE A 353 -12.00 -7.35 0.53
C ILE A 353 -13.05 -7.74 1.58
N GLU A 354 -12.60 -8.19 2.74
CA GLU A 354 -13.49 -8.57 3.86
C GLU A 354 -14.51 -9.68 3.48
N GLY A 355 -14.10 -10.59 2.58
CA GLY A 355 -14.97 -11.67 2.10
C GLY A 355 -16.02 -11.24 1.07
N GLU A 356 -15.99 -9.99 0.60
CA GLU A 356 -16.84 -9.47 -0.48
C GLU A 356 -16.03 -9.27 -1.77
N ARG A 357 -16.68 -9.46 -2.92
CA ARG A 357 -16.05 -9.36 -4.25
C ARG A 357 -16.36 -8.02 -4.90
N TYR A 358 -15.31 -7.29 -5.28
CA TYR A 358 -15.43 -5.95 -5.86
C TYR A 358 -14.80 -5.91 -7.25
N ALA A 359 -15.58 -5.47 -8.25
CA ALA A 359 -15.10 -5.37 -9.63
C ALA A 359 -14.02 -4.27 -9.79
N VAL A 360 -12.91 -4.63 -10.42
CA VAL A 360 -11.85 -3.69 -10.83
C VAL A 360 -12.27 -2.93 -12.10
N ASN A 361 -12.91 -3.65 -13.02
CA ASN A 361 -13.37 -3.17 -14.33
C ASN A 361 -14.89 -3.01 -14.39
N ASN A 362 -15.43 -2.09 -13.58
CA ASN A 362 -16.87 -1.85 -13.41
C ASN A 362 -17.67 -1.70 -14.72
N ARG A 363 -17.09 -1.21 -15.83
CA ARG A 363 -17.80 -1.11 -17.12
C ARG A 363 -18.20 -2.48 -17.69
N SER A 364 -17.34 -3.49 -17.54
CA SER A 364 -17.63 -4.86 -17.98
C SER A 364 -18.76 -5.47 -17.15
N LEU A 365 -18.68 -5.34 -15.82
CA LEU A 365 -19.73 -5.82 -14.91
C LEU A 365 -21.07 -5.12 -15.20
N LEU A 366 -21.05 -3.81 -15.48
CA LEU A 366 -22.27 -3.05 -15.80
C LEU A 366 -22.91 -3.49 -17.12
N ALA A 367 -22.09 -3.85 -18.12
CA ALA A 367 -22.59 -4.40 -19.38
C ALA A 367 -23.31 -5.74 -19.17
N PHE A 368 -22.76 -6.62 -18.31
CA PHE A 368 -23.41 -7.87 -17.93
C PHE A 368 -24.74 -7.65 -17.19
N ARG A 369 -24.75 -6.77 -16.17
CA ARG A 369 -25.99 -6.41 -15.44
C ARG A 369 -27.07 -5.88 -16.38
N ARG A 370 -26.72 -4.98 -17.31
CA ARG A 370 -27.66 -4.46 -18.33
C ARG A 370 -28.13 -5.50 -19.34
N ALA A 371 -27.32 -6.52 -19.60
CA ALA A 371 -27.72 -7.65 -20.44
C ALA A 371 -28.64 -8.63 -19.70
N GLY A 372 -28.81 -8.51 -18.38
CA GLY A 372 -29.52 -9.48 -17.56
C GLY A 372 -28.75 -10.80 -17.41
N MET A 373 -27.42 -10.75 -17.52
CA MET A 373 -26.56 -11.93 -17.56
C MET A 373 -25.51 -11.92 -16.45
N GLN A 374 -25.08 -13.10 -16.03
CA GLN A 374 -23.96 -13.25 -15.10
C GLN A 374 -22.61 -13.34 -15.86
N PRO A 375 -21.52 -12.76 -15.33
CA PRO A 375 -20.21 -12.87 -15.96
C PRO A 375 -19.71 -14.32 -16.03
N THR A 376 -19.34 -14.79 -17.22
CA THR A 376 -18.81 -16.14 -17.42
C THR A 376 -17.31 -16.24 -17.13
N LYS A 377 -16.53 -15.21 -17.52
CA LYS A 377 -15.08 -15.15 -17.33
C LYS A 377 -14.73 -14.20 -16.19
N VAL A 378 -14.60 -14.74 -14.99
CA VAL A 378 -14.22 -13.99 -13.78
C VAL A 378 -12.77 -14.27 -13.41
N ILE A 379 -12.01 -13.22 -13.10
CA ILE A 379 -10.58 -13.31 -12.78
C ILE A 379 -10.35 -12.68 -11.41
N ASP A 380 -9.90 -13.49 -10.45
CA ASP A 380 -9.47 -13.00 -9.14
C ASP A 380 -8.09 -12.33 -9.28
N VAL A 381 -8.04 -11.03 -8.99
CA VAL A 381 -6.82 -10.23 -8.99
C VAL A 381 -6.51 -9.67 -7.61
N THR A 382 -6.99 -10.31 -6.54
CA THR A 382 -6.75 -9.93 -5.14
C THR A 382 -5.27 -9.83 -4.80
N ALA A 383 -4.43 -10.66 -5.44
CA ALA A 383 -2.98 -10.67 -5.25
C ALA A 383 -2.26 -9.48 -5.90
N ASP A 384 -2.92 -8.68 -6.74
CA ASP A 384 -2.34 -7.48 -7.36
C ASP A 384 -2.48 -6.26 -6.43
N PRO A 385 -1.38 -5.76 -5.83
CA PRO A 385 -1.45 -4.67 -4.86
C PRO A 385 -1.88 -3.34 -5.48
N ILE A 386 -1.63 -3.12 -6.79
CA ILE A 386 -1.99 -1.87 -7.48
C ILE A 386 -3.49 -1.84 -7.70
N LYS A 387 -4.07 -2.94 -8.20
CA LYS A 387 -5.53 -3.08 -8.39
C LYS A 387 -6.26 -3.03 -7.06
N MET A 388 -5.75 -3.75 -6.05
CA MET A 388 -6.28 -3.73 -4.69
C MET A 388 -6.31 -2.31 -4.10
N LYS A 389 -5.19 -1.57 -4.20
CA LYS A 389 -5.11 -0.18 -3.72
C LYS A 389 -6.14 0.70 -4.44
N ARG A 390 -6.23 0.59 -5.76
CA ARG A 390 -7.18 1.38 -6.58
C ARG A 390 -8.64 1.10 -6.21
N VAL A 391 -8.99 -0.16 -5.96
CA VAL A 391 -10.35 -0.52 -5.51
C VAL A 391 -10.64 0.06 -4.13
N LYS A 392 -9.70 -0.06 -3.18
CA LYS A 392 -9.86 0.53 -1.83
C LYS A 392 -10.04 2.05 -1.85
N GLU A 393 -9.30 2.75 -2.71
CA GLU A 393 -9.46 4.20 -2.88
C GLU A 393 -10.86 4.55 -3.39
N ARG A 394 -11.37 3.83 -4.40
CA ARG A 394 -12.71 4.07 -4.94
C ARG A 394 -13.85 3.69 -3.99
N LEU A 395 -13.66 2.65 -3.18
CA LEU A 395 -14.63 2.28 -2.14
C LEU A 395 -14.76 3.39 -1.09
N ARG A 396 -13.64 4.00 -0.68
CA ARG A 396 -13.68 5.18 0.20
C ARG A 396 -14.46 6.33 -0.40
N GLU A 397 -14.25 6.63 -1.69
CA GLU A 397 -15.03 7.65 -2.40
C GLU A 397 -16.55 7.35 -2.41
N MET A 398 -16.95 6.07 -2.42
CA MET A 398 -18.36 5.67 -2.36
C MET A 398 -18.93 5.78 -0.94
N ASP A 399 -18.19 5.32 0.06
CA ASP A 399 -18.60 5.34 1.47
C ASP A 399 -18.77 6.79 1.95
N GLU A 400 -17.88 7.71 1.55
CA GLU A 400 -17.97 9.15 1.84
C GLU A 400 -19.29 9.77 1.36
N LEU A 401 -19.90 9.20 0.31
CA LEU A 401 -21.13 9.68 -0.30
C LEU A 401 -22.36 8.87 0.08
N ARG A 402 -22.19 7.84 0.93
CA ARG A 402 -23.26 6.91 1.34
C ARG A 402 -24.02 6.31 0.14
N LEU A 403 -23.30 6.04 -0.95
CA LEU A 403 -23.93 5.49 -2.15
C LEU A 403 -24.16 3.98 -2.01
N PRO A 404 -25.31 3.45 -2.47
CA PRO A 404 -25.53 2.00 -2.52
C PRO A 404 -24.46 1.34 -3.39
N ARG A 405 -23.94 0.19 -2.94
CA ARG A 405 -22.90 -0.57 -3.67
C ARG A 405 -23.42 -1.20 -4.97
N ASP A 406 -24.73 -1.24 -5.13
CA ASP A 406 -25.39 -1.70 -6.35
C ASP A 406 -25.73 -0.60 -7.35
N ALA A 407 -25.64 0.67 -6.94
CA ALA A 407 -26.00 1.82 -7.76
C ALA A 407 -24.74 2.56 -8.25
N THR A 408 -24.31 2.27 -9.49
CA THR A 408 -23.24 3.05 -10.16
C THR A 408 -23.85 3.99 -11.19
N ARG A 409 -23.52 5.28 -11.09
CA ARG A 409 -23.99 6.29 -12.06
C ARG A 409 -23.13 6.28 -13.33
N ILE A 410 -23.75 6.20 -14.50
CA ILE A 410 -23.03 6.44 -15.76
C ILE A 410 -22.79 7.95 -15.90
N ARG A 411 -21.53 8.37 -15.96
CA ARG A 411 -21.14 9.78 -16.11
C ARG A 411 -21.41 10.26 -17.54
N LYS A 412 -21.85 11.51 -17.70
CA LYS A 412 -22.12 12.17 -18.99
C LYS A 412 -23.25 11.54 -19.83
N GLY A 413 -24.24 10.93 -19.19
CA GLY A 413 -25.47 10.55 -19.87
C GLY A 413 -26.38 11.76 -20.06
N GLU A 414 -27.13 11.79 -21.16
CA GLU A 414 -28.33 12.62 -21.30
C GLU A 414 -29.25 12.42 -20.08
N PRO A 415 -30.11 13.40 -19.73
CA PRO A 415 -30.91 13.38 -18.50
C PRO A 415 -31.64 12.06 -18.19
N ASN A 416 -31.95 11.26 -19.21
CA ASN A 416 -32.70 10.00 -19.09
C ASN A 416 -31.82 8.72 -19.11
N ALA A 417 -30.50 8.82 -19.23
CA ALA A 417 -29.64 7.64 -19.41
C ALA A 417 -29.16 6.97 -18.09
N SER A 418 -29.59 7.48 -16.94
CA SER A 418 -28.91 7.25 -15.65
C SER A 418 -29.64 6.40 -14.61
N ARG A 419 -30.79 5.81 -14.93
CA ARG A 419 -31.43 4.81 -14.06
C ARG A 419 -31.25 3.41 -14.65
N ILE A 420 -30.65 2.53 -13.86
CA ILE A 420 -30.79 1.09 -14.02
C ILE A 420 -31.94 0.78 -13.07
N ASP A 421 -33.08 0.37 -13.61
CA ASP A 421 -34.21 -0.09 -12.80
C ASP A 421 -33.88 -1.45 -12.17
#